data_AF-U6CZD5-F1
#
_entry.id   AF-U6CZD5-F1
#
_cell.length_a   1.000
_cell.length_b   1.000
_cell.length_c   1.000
_cell.angle_alpha   90.00
_cell.angle_beta   90.00
_cell.angle_gamma   90.00
#
_symmetry.space_group_name_H-M   'P 1'
#
loop_
_entity.id
_entity.type
_entity.pdbx_description
1 polymer ?
#
loop_
_entity_poly.entity_id
_entity_poly.type
_entity_poly.pdbx_seq_one_letter_code
_entity_poly.pdbx_strand_id
1 'polypeptide(L)'
;MASWNPDAPRSCDCFVSVPPASAIPAVIFAKNSDRPRDEVQEVVFVPASTHPPGSRLQCTYIEVDQVSETHAVILSRPSWLWGAEMGANEHGVCIGNEAVWTKEPVGKGEALLGMDLLRLALERSRSALEALHVITGLLERHGQGGSCREDPAPFCYHNTFLLADRTEAWVLETAGRLWAAQRIREGARNISNQLSIGTDISAEHSELRTHALAQGWWGGQSAFDFAQVFSLTQQPVRMEAAKARFQAGRELLQQQR
;
A
#
# COMPACT_ATOMS: atom_id res chain seq x y z
N MET A 1 -27.33 0.23 -8.43
CA MET A 1 -26.50 -0.16 -9.59
C MET A 1 -25.66 1.05 -9.95
N ALA A 2 -24.36 1.04 -9.66
CA ALA A 2 -23.49 2.16 -10.03
C ALA A 2 -23.34 2.19 -11.55
N SER A 3 -23.70 3.30 -12.18
CA SER A 3 -23.58 3.51 -13.63
C SER A 3 -22.10 3.48 -14.04
N TRP A 4 -21.81 2.82 -15.15
CA TRP A 4 -20.49 2.78 -15.76
C TRP A 4 -20.13 4.17 -16.28
N ASN A 5 -19.10 4.79 -15.70
CA ASN A 5 -18.54 6.04 -16.20
C ASN A 5 -17.32 5.73 -17.10
N PRO A 6 -17.41 5.93 -18.43
CA PRO A 6 -16.33 5.62 -19.35
C PRO A 6 -15.06 6.45 -19.10
N ASP A 7 -15.17 7.61 -18.46
CA ASP A 7 -14.07 8.54 -18.16
C ASP A 7 -13.38 8.32 -16.81
N ALA A 8 -13.83 7.34 -16.01
CA ALA A 8 -13.19 7.03 -14.73
C ALA A 8 -11.76 6.50 -14.99
N PRO A 9 -10.74 6.99 -14.25
CA PRO A 9 -9.39 6.42 -14.31
C PRO A 9 -9.43 4.93 -14.00
N ARG A 10 -8.70 4.13 -14.79
CA ARG A 10 -8.88 2.67 -14.85
C ARG A 10 -7.70 1.85 -14.31
N SER A 11 -6.65 2.49 -13.81
CA SER A 11 -5.42 1.80 -13.41
C SER A 11 -4.77 2.46 -12.20
N CYS A 12 -4.72 1.71 -11.12
CA CYS A 12 -3.87 1.94 -9.96
C CYS A 12 -3.09 0.64 -9.79
N ASP A 13 -1.86 0.66 -10.27
CA ASP A 13 -1.03 -0.52 -10.43
C ASP A 13 0.43 -0.12 -10.20
N CYS A 14 1.11 -0.86 -9.33
CA CYS A 14 2.55 -0.75 -9.12
C CYS A 14 3.27 -1.96 -9.72
N PHE A 15 4.52 -1.77 -10.13
CA PHE A 15 5.45 -2.87 -10.34
C PHE A 15 6.84 -2.54 -9.83
N VAL A 16 7.57 -3.60 -9.50
CA VAL A 16 8.99 -3.56 -9.22
C VAL A 16 9.72 -4.60 -10.06
N SER A 17 10.90 -4.25 -10.53
CA SER A 17 11.90 -5.17 -11.06
C SER A 17 13.13 -5.08 -10.17
N VAL A 18 13.50 -6.20 -9.55
CA VAL A 18 14.70 -6.34 -8.73
C VAL A 18 15.72 -7.16 -9.53
N PRO A 19 17.00 -6.76 -9.58
CA PRO A 19 18.02 -7.49 -10.33
C PRO A 19 17.98 -9.01 -10.05
N PRO A 20 18.16 -9.85 -11.08
CA PRO A 20 18.56 -9.53 -12.46
C PRO A 20 17.39 -9.30 -13.43
N ALA A 21 16.19 -8.93 -12.97
CA ALA A 21 14.98 -8.89 -13.81
C ALA A 21 14.87 -7.74 -14.82
N SER A 22 15.93 -6.97 -15.04
CA SER A 22 15.98 -5.95 -16.09
C SER A 22 17.38 -5.90 -16.70
N ALA A 23 17.51 -5.29 -17.87
CA ALA A 23 18.78 -5.14 -18.57
C ALA A 23 19.82 -4.30 -17.79
N ILE A 24 19.39 -3.56 -16.76
CA ILE A 24 20.27 -2.78 -15.90
C ILE A 24 20.34 -3.41 -14.50
N PRO A 25 21.49 -3.36 -13.81
CA PRO A 25 21.65 -3.88 -12.46
C PRO A 25 21.10 -2.87 -11.43
N ALA A 26 19.84 -2.47 -11.58
CA ALA A 26 19.16 -1.52 -10.71
C ALA A 26 17.74 -2.00 -10.38
N VAL A 27 17.25 -1.59 -9.21
CA VAL A 27 15.84 -1.74 -8.86
C VAL A 27 15.02 -0.69 -9.61
N ILE A 28 13.98 -1.12 -10.32
CA ILE A 28 13.04 -0.24 -11.04
C ILE A 28 11.70 -0.32 -10.32
N PHE A 29 11.17 0.82 -9.90
CA PHE A 29 9.85 0.96 -9.28
C PHE A 29 8.98 1.85 -10.17
N ALA A 30 7.71 1.46 -10.38
CA ALA A 30 6.73 2.33 -11.03
C ALA A 30 5.36 2.18 -10.40
N LYS A 31 4.57 3.26 -10.46
CA LYS A 31 3.17 3.31 -10.03
C LYS A 31 2.35 4.17 -10.98
N ASN A 32 1.18 3.67 -11.35
CA ASN A 32 0.09 4.50 -11.84
C ASN A 32 -0.89 4.79 -10.69
N SER A 33 -1.47 5.99 -10.64
CA SER A 33 -2.52 6.32 -9.67
C SER A 33 -3.83 6.67 -10.40
N ASP A 34 -4.95 6.11 -9.91
CA ASP A 34 -6.28 6.25 -10.51
C ASP A 34 -7.11 7.39 -9.86
N ARG A 35 -6.45 8.51 -9.54
CA ARG A 35 -7.09 9.68 -8.92
C ARG A 35 -8.10 10.35 -9.86
N PRO A 36 -9.17 10.96 -9.31
CA PRO A 36 -10.17 11.67 -10.11
C PRO A 36 -9.54 12.70 -11.06
N ARG A 37 -10.12 12.85 -12.25
CA ARG A 37 -9.62 13.75 -13.32
C ARG A 37 -9.41 15.18 -12.84
N ASP A 38 -10.35 15.70 -12.06
CA ASP A 38 -10.36 17.09 -11.61
C ASP A 38 -9.60 17.29 -10.28
N GLU A 39 -9.02 16.23 -9.72
CA GLU A 39 -8.23 16.29 -8.50
C GLU A 39 -6.80 16.72 -8.82
N VAL A 40 -6.39 17.89 -8.30
CA VAL A 40 -5.05 18.44 -8.50
C VAL A 40 -4.00 17.49 -7.91
N GLN A 41 -3.05 17.07 -8.75
CA GLN A 41 -1.90 16.27 -8.36
C GLN A 41 -0.65 17.16 -8.30
N GLU A 42 0.07 17.09 -7.19
CA GLU A 42 1.28 17.87 -6.94
C GLU A 42 2.49 16.93 -6.85
N VAL A 43 3.63 17.40 -7.37
CA VAL A 43 4.94 16.83 -7.10
C VAL A 43 5.67 17.75 -6.12
N VAL A 44 5.87 17.29 -4.89
CA VAL A 44 6.38 18.11 -3.80
C VAL A 44 7.67 17.52 -3.25
N PHE A 45 8.69 18.36 -3.09
CA PHE A 45 9.89 18.05 -2.32
C PHE A 45 9.72 18.57 -0.90
N VAL A 46 9.94 17.70 0.09
CA VAL A 46 9.96 18.05 1.51
C VAL A 46 11.36 17.75 2.04
N PRO A 47 12.10 18.74 2.56
CA PRO A 47 13.45 18.52 3.06
C PRO A 47 13.44 17.72 4.37
N ALA A 48 14.56 17.07 4.68
CA ALA A 48 14.81 16.46 5.97
C ALA A 48 14.70 17.51 7.09
N SER A 49 14.20 17.10 8.25
CA SER A 49 13.96 18.02 9.36
C SER A 49 14.16 17.36 10.71
N THR A 50 14.38 18.18 11.74
CA THR A 50 14.47 17.78 13.14
C THR A 50 13.30 18.36 13.92
N HIS A 51 12.72 17.60 14.86
CA HIS A 51 11.54 18.00 15.61
C HIS A 51 11.78 17.93 17.13
N PRO A 52 11.24 18.89 17.91
CA PRO A 52 11.33 18.84 19.37
C PRO A 52 10.72 17.57 19.98
N PRO A 53 11.26 17.05 21.10
CA PRO A 53 10.66 15.92 21.81
C PRO A 53 9.20 16.18 22.20
N GLY A 54 8.34 15.17 22.01
CA GLY A 54 6.91 15.25 22.33
C GLY A 54 6.07 16.07 21.34
N SER A 55 6.66 16.50 20.21
CA SER A 55 5.89 17.15 19.15
C SER A 55 4.89 16.19 18.50
N ARG A 56 3.83 16.80 17.96
CA ARG A 56 2.72 16.11 17.28
C ARG A 56 2.69 16.55 15.82
N LEU A 57 2.20 15.67 14.96
CA LEU A 57 2.07 15.91 13.52
C LEU A 57 0.61 15.68 13.11
N GLN A 58 -0.02 16.71 12.55
CA GLN A 58 -1.31 16.59 11.90
C GLN A 58 -1.13 15.92 10.53
N CYS A 59 -1.70 14.72 10.39
CA CYS A 59 -1.84 14.01 9.11
C CYS A 59 -3.15 14.44 8.43
N THR A 60 -3.69 13.63 7.52
CA THR A 60 -4.91 14.02 6.78
C THR A 60 -6.10 14.21 7.70
N TYR A 61 -6.35 13.27 8.63
CA TYR A 61 -7.48 13.36 9.55
C TYR A 61 -7.11 13.41 11.02
N ILE A 62 -6.02 12.74 11.42
CA ILE A 62 -5.64 12.60 12.84
C ILE A 62 -4.24 13.13 13.11
N GLU A 63 -3.97 13.43 14.38
CA GLU A 63 -2.63 13.71 14.86
C GLU A 63 -1.92 12.45 15.35
N VAL A 64 -0.63 12.32 15.02
CA VAL A 64 0.27 11.28 15.53
C VAL A 64 1.47 11.87 16.24
N ASP A 65 2.18 11.05 17.00
CA ASP A 65 3.47 11.45 17.57
C ASP A 65 4.49 11.64 16.46
N GLN A 66 5.22 12.75 16.54
CA GLN A 66 6.31 13.05 15.62
C GLN A 66 7.61 12.42 16.09
N VAL A 67 8.45 12.01 15.13
CA VAL A 67 9.80 11.50 15.39
C VAL A 67 10.81 12.65 15.47
N SER A 68 11.96 12.42 16.10
CA SER A 68 13.00 13.46 16.24
C SER A 68 13.60 13.90 14.91
N GLU A 69 13.66 13.03 13.92
CA GLU A 69 14.26 13.29 12.61
C GLU A 69 13.39 12.70 11.50
N THR A 70 13.22 13.45 10.42
CA THR A 70 12.54 13.00 9.19
C THR A 70 13.49 13.10 8.01
N HIS A 71 13.37 12.16 7.08
CA HIS A 71 14.15 12.12 5.84
C HIS A 71 13.56 13.02 4.77
N ALA A 72 14.43 13.53 3.89
CA ALA A 72 13.98 14.28 2.71
C ALA A 72 13.23 13.35 1.75
N VAL A 73 12.10 13.82 1.22
CA VAL A 73 11.22 13.06 0.34
C VAL A 73 10.80 13.86 -0.89
N ILE A 74 10.60 13.17 -2.01
CA ILE A 74 9.82 13.65 -3.15
C ILE A 74 8.53 12.83 -3.24
N LEU A 75 7.41 13.52 -3.34
CA LEU A 75 6.06 12.94 -3.23
C LEU A 75 5.23 13.29 -4.46
N SER A 76 4.41 12.34 -4.91
CA SER A 76 3.26 12.60 -5.79
C SER A 76 1.99 12.44 -4.96
N ARG A 77 1.19 13.51 -4.85
CA ARG A 77 0.02 13.53 -3.96
C ARG A 77 -1.14 14.36 -4.51
N PRO A 78 -2.39 14.04 -4.12
CA PRO A 78 -3.50 14.98 -4.21
C PRO A 78 -3.24 16.21 -3.33
N SER A 79 -3.65 17.39 -3.79
CA SER A 79 -3.42 18.66 -3.07
C SER A 79 -4.15 18.74 -1.73
N TRP A 80 -5.29 18.06 -1.56
CA TRP A 80 -6.16 18.19 -0.38
C TRP A 80 -5.70 17.36 0.83
N LEU A 81 -5.00 16.25 0.64
CA LEU A 81 -4.62 15.31 1.71
C LEU A 81 -3.16 15.47 2.12
N TRP A 82 -2.79 15.27 3.39
CA TRP A 82 -1.41 15.44 3.85
C TRP A 82 -0.44 14.36 3.31
N GLY A 83 -0.89 13.11 3.20
CA GLY A 83 -0.11 11.96 2.74
C GLY A 83 0.33 12.02 1.27
N ALA A 84 0.66 10.86 0.69
CA ALA A 84 1.02 10.74 -0.73
C ALA A 84 0.59 9.41 -1.35
N GLU A 85 0.37 9.41 -2.66
CA GLU A 85 0.05 8.21 -3.46
C GLU A 85 1.31 7.41 -3.81
N MET A 86 2.44 8.10 -3.91
CA MET A 86 3.77 7.52 -4.07
C MET A 86 4.84 8.53 -3.71
N GLY A 87 6.05 8.04 -3.50
CA GLY A 87 7.22 8.89 -3.39
C GLY A 87 8.50 8.10 -3.25
N ALA A 88 9.60 8.85 -3.13
CA ALA A 88 10.91 8.33 -2.81
C ALA A 88 11.60 9.21 -1.76
N ASN A 89 12.48 8.63 -0.96
CA ASN A 89 13.28 9.36 0.02
C ASN A 89 14.77 9.44 -0.35
N GLU A 90 15.54 10.24 0.39
CA GLU A 90 16.99 10.40 0.20
C GLU A 90 17.79 9.10 0.36
N HIS A 91 17.25 8.13 1.10
CA HIS A 91 17.85 6.80 1.29
C HIS A 91 17.50 5.83 0.17
N GLY A 92 16.80 6.26 -0.88
CA GLY A 92 16.43 5.44 -2.03
C GLY A 92 15.32 4.44 -1.75
N VAL A 93 14.52 4.67 -0.71
CA VAL A 93 13.27 3.95 -0.48
C VAL A 93 12.18 4.55 -1.36
N CYS A 94 11.46 3.71 -2.10
CA CYS A 94 10.29 4.05 -2.89
C CYS A 94 9.07 3.32 -2.34
N ILE A 95 7.93 4.00 -2.27
CA ILE A 95 6.67 3.36 -1.83
C ILE A 95 5.52 3.84 -2.71
N GLY A 96 4.60 2.92 -3.02
CA GLY A 96 3.30 3.16 -3.64
C GLY A 96 2.21 2.32 -2.97
N ASN A 97 0.95 2.75 -3.06
CA ASN A 97 -0.20 2.01 -2.52
C ASN A 97 -1.39 1.87 -3.49
N GLU A 98 -2.23 0.88 -3.22
CA GLU A 98 -3.49 0.66 -3.93
C GLU A 98 -4.61 0.34 -2.95
N ALA A 99 -5.82 0.76 -3.33
CA ALA A 99 -7.05 0.42 -2.62
C ALA A 99 -7.38 -1.07 -2.75
N VAL A 100 -7.69 -1.72 -1.63
CA VAL A 100 -8.19 -3.09 -1.54
C VAL A 100 -9.38 -3.18 -0.58
N TRP A 101 -10.26 -4.16 -0.82
CA TRP A 101 -11.36 -4.51 0.07
C TRP A 101 -11.26 -5.98 0.47
N THR A 102 -11.43 -6.22 1.76
CA THR A 102 -11.20 -7.51 2.41
C THR A 102 -12.45 -7.95 3.16
N LYS A 103 -12.46 -9.19 3.67
CA LYS A 103 -13.49 -9.65 4.61
C LYS A 103 -13.51 -8.85 5.91
N GLU A 104 -12.37 -8.28 6.31
CA GLU A 104 -12.34 -7.31 7.40
C GLU A 104 -13.11 -6.03 7.02
N PRO A 105 -13.98 -5.52 7.90
CA PRO A 105 -14.73 -4.31 7.65
C PRO A 105 -13.79 -3.10 7.62
N VAL A 106 -14.07 -2.17 6.71
CA VAL A 106 -13.37 -0.88 6.70
C VAL A 106 -13.86 -0.04 7.89
N GLY A 107 -12.91 0.56 8.61
CA GLY A 107 -13.21 1.41 9.76
C GLY A 107 -14.19 2.53 9.43
N LYS A 108 -15.16 2.77 10.33
CA LYS A 108 -16.21 3.80 10.14
C LYS A 108 -15.77 5.21 10.53
N GLY A 109 -14.62 5.36 11.16
CA GLY A 109 -14.09 6.62 11.67
C GLY A 109 -12.81 7.05 10.96
N GLU A 110 -12.44 8.30 11.21
CA GLU A 110 -11.16 8.87 10.81
C GLU A 110 -9.99 8.17 11.52
N ALA A 111 -8.97 7.83 10.73
CA ALA A 111 -7.70 7.28 11.18
C ALA A 111 -6.62 7.69 10.17
N LEU A 112 -5.46 7.04 10.19
CA LEU A 112 -4.46 7.24 9.14
C LEU A 112 -4.99 6.68 7.82
N LEU A 113 -4.84 7.45 6.74
CA LEU A 113 -5.02 6.92 5.40
C LEU A 113 -3.82 6.06 4.99
N GLY A 114 -4.00 5.20 3.99
CA GLY A 114 -2.88 4.51 3.35
C GLY A 114 -1.82 5.47 2.84
N MET A 115 -2.27 6.60 2.28
CA MET A 115 -1.42 7.67 1.80
C MET A 115 -0.64 8.35 2.94
N ASP A 116 -1.22 8.45 4.15
CA ASP A 116 -0.52 8.96 5.33
C ASP A 116 0.54 7.95 5.80
N LEU A 117 0.17 6.67 5.90
CA LEU A 117 1.08 5.58 6.28
C LEU A 117 2.30 5.52 5.35
N LEU A 118 2.07 5.63 4.04
CA LEU A 118 3.10 5.65 3.01
C LEU A 118 4.07 6.82 3.24
N ARG A 119 3.56 8.05 3.38
CA ARG A 119 4.40 9.24 3.58
C ARG A 119 5.19 9.15 4.89
N LEU A 120 4.52 8.76 5.98
CA LEU A 120 5.18 8.57 7.28
C LEU A 120 6.31 7.53 7.17
N ALA A 121 6.12 6.45 6.41
CA ALA A 121 7.17 5.47 6.18
C ALA A 121 8.34 6.02 5.37
N LEU A 122 8.09 6.77 4.30
CA LEU A 122 9.16 7.43 3.53
C LEU A 122 9.97 8.39 4.39
N GLU A 123 9.33 9.19 5.25
CA GLU A 123 10.01 10.15 6.12
C GLU A 123 10.77 9.48 7.28
N ARG A 124 10.52 8.19 7.59
CA ARG A 124 11.00 7.53 8.82
C ARG A 124 11.80 6.23 8.59
N SER A 125 12.20 5.93 7.35
CA SER A 125 12.90 4.69 7.02
C SER A 125 14.10 4.88 6.10
N ARG A 126 15.09 3.99 6.22
CA ARG A 126 16.29 3.95 5.38
C ARG A 126 16.34 2.73 4.46
N SER A 127 15.41 1.80 4.62
CA SER A 127 15.25 0.58 3.80
C SER A 127 13.79 0.20 3.62
N ALA A 128 13.49 -0.66 2.64
CA ALA A 128 12.14 -1.16 2.41
C ALA A 128 11.61 -1.97 3.61
N LEU A 129 12.48 -2.71 4.29
CA LEU A 129 12.12 -3.45 5.51
C LEU A 129 11.81 -2.51 6.68
N GLU A 130 12.59 -1.45 6.88
CA GLU A 130 12.27 -0.43 7.89
C GLU A 130 10.93 0.26 7.58
N ALA A 131 10.68 0.57 6.30
CA ALA A 131 9.41 1.16 5.87
C ALA A 131 8.23 0.24 6.18
N LEU A 132 8.36 -1.07 5.95
CA LEU A 132 7.36 -2.08 6.33
C LEU A 132 7.08 -2.02 7.83
N HIS A 133 8.11 -2.01 8.68
CA HIS A 133 7.93 -1.93 10.13
C HIS A 133 7.30 -0.60 10.59
N VAL A 134 7.61 0.51 9.93
CA VAL A 134 6.97 1.81 10.22
C VAL A 134 5.48 1.74 9.90
N ILE A 135 5.10 1.24 8.72
CA ILE A 135 3.69 1.11 8.33
C ILE A 135 2.95 0.20 9.30
N THR A 136 3.47 -0.99 9.58
CA THR A 136 2.76 -1.97 10.42
C THR A 136 2.65 -1.50 11.86
N GLY A 137 3.68 -0.84 12.42
CA GLY A 137 3.62 -0.26 13.75
C GLY A 137 2.65 0.93 13.86
N LEU A 138 2.55 1.76 12.81
CA LEU A 138 1.55 2.84 12.76
C LEU A 138 0.13 2.29 12.60
N LEU A 139 -0.04 1.25 11.79
CA LEU A 139 -1.31 0.56 11.61
C LEU A 139 -1.78 -0.11 12.91
N GLU A 140 -0.87 -0.72 13.68
CA GLU A 140 -1.16 -1.30 14.98
C GLU A 140 -1.58 -0.25 16.02
N ARG A 141 -0.99 0.94 16.00
CA ARG A 141 -1.34 2.00 16.96
C ARG A 141 -2.60 2.77 16.55
N HIS A 142 -2.65 3.24 15.30
CA HIS A 142 -3.64 4.22 14.86
C HIS A 142 -4.73 3.63 13.97
N GLY A 143 -4.54 2.42 13.45
CA GLY A 143 -5.45 1.80 12.48
C GLY A 143 -5.39 2.48 11.12
N GLN A 144 -6.36 2.15 10.26
CA GLN A 144 -6.55 2.80 8.98
C GLN A 144 -8.03 3.05 8.71
N GLY A 145 -8.36 4.20 8.10
CA GLY A 145 -9.73 4.65 7.91
C GLY A 145 -9.86 6.13 7.57
N GLY A 146 -11.06 6.55 7.18
CA GLY A 146 -11.35 7.88 6.62
C GLY A 146 -11.62 7.84 5.12
N SER A 147 -12.23 8.90 4.60
CA SER A 147 -12.51 9.02 3.16
C SER A 147 -11.20 9.22 2.39
N CYS A 148 -11.02 8.48 1.30
CA CYS A 148 -9.83 8.59 0.45
C CYS A 148 -10.06 9.52 -0.76
N ARG A 149 -11.13 10.32 -0.74
CA ARG A 149 -11.51 11.31 -1.75
C ARG A 149 -12.05 12.56 -1.07
N GLU A 150 -11.85 13.70 -1.73
CA GLU A 150 -12.41 15.00 -1.33
C GLU A 150 -13.94 15.08 -1.54
N ASP A 151 -14.51 14.16 -2.33
CA ASP A 151 -15.95 14.08 -2.60
C ASP A 151 -16.79 13.85 -1.32
N PRO A 152 -17.99 14.45 -1.20
CA PRO A 152 -18.90 14.23 -0.08
C PRO A 152 -19.30 12.76 0.14
N ALA A 153 -19.30 11.94 -0.91
CA ALA A 153 -19.59 10.51 -0.82
C ALA A 153 -18.35 9.76 -0.26
N PRO A 154 -18.45 9.13 0.93
CA PRO A 154 -17.30 8.46 1.53
C PRO A 154 -16.75 7.35 0.63
N PHE A 155 -15.43 7.33 0.45
CA PHE A 155 -14.74 6.28 -0.27
C PHE A 155 -13.61 5.70 0.57
N CYS A 156 -13.92 4.66 1.35
CA CYS A 156 -13.00 4.07 2.32
C CYS A 156 -12.55 2.66 1.87
N TYR A 157 -11.28 2.32 2.15
CA TYR A 157 -10.67 1.04 1.79
C TYR A 157 -9.50 0.68 2.71
N HIS A 158 -9.03 -0.57 2.64
CA HIS A 158 -7.72 -0.97 3.15
C HIS A 158 -6.66 -0.84 2.05
N ASN A 159 -5.39 -1.01 2.40
CA ASN A 159 -4.29 -0.76 1.48
C ASN A 159 -3.44 -2.01 1.22
N THR A 160 -3.00 -2.13 -0.03
CA THR A 160 -1.77 -2.83 -0.36
C THR A 160 -0.69 -1.81 -0.64
N PHE A 161 0.56 -2.15 -0.35
CA PHE A 161 1.73 -1.32 -0.56
C PHE A 161 2.80 -2.11 -1.30
N LEU A 162 3.45 -1.47 -2.26
CA LEU A 162 4.73 -1.91 -2.80
C LEU A 162 5.82 -1.01 -2.24
N LEU A 163 6.76 -1.59 -1.51
CA LEU A 163 7.93 -0.91 -0.96
C LEU A 163 9.17 -1.44 -1.66
N ALA A 164 10.11 -0.57 -2.02
CA ALA A 164 11.36 -0.96 -2.63
C ALA A 164 12.51 -0.11 -2.11
N ASP A 165 13.70 -0.69 -2.02
CA ASP A 165 14.95 0.04 -1.86
C ASP A 165 15.93 -0.35 -2.97
N ARG A 166 17.22 -0.04 -2.82
CA ARG A 166 18.23 -0.34 -3.84
C ARG A 166 18.54 -1.83 -4.00
N THR A 167 18.07 -2.67 -3.09
CA THR A 167 18.48 -4.08 -2.98
C THR A 167 17.31 -5.06 -3.00
N GLU A 168 16.14 -4.65 -2.53
CA GLU A 168 14.98 -5.53 -2.43
C GLU A 168 13.66 -4.77 -2.50
N ALA A 169 12.57 -5.53 -2.56
CA ALA A 169 11.23 -5.01 -2.45
C ALA A 169 10.35 -5.88 -1.54
N TRP A 170 9.24 -5.30 -1.11
CA TRP A 170 8.24 -5.91 -0.26
C TRP A 170 6.85 -5.56 -0.77
N VAL A 171 5.98 -6.56 -0.87
CA VAL A 171 4.53 -6.35 -0.95
C VAL A 171 3.99 -6.45 0.47
N LEU A 172 3.22 -5.46 0.91
CA LEU A 172 2.52 -5.46 2.20
C LEU A 172 1.03 -5.28 1.95
N GLU A 173 0.23 -6.28 2.30
CA GLU A 173 -1.23 -6.24 2.13
C GLU A 173 -1.93 -6.24 3.49
N THR A 174 -2.94 -5.38 3.64
CA THR A 174 -3.60 -5.15 4.92
C THR A 174 -5.08 -5.53 4.89
N ALA A 175 -5.59 -5.96 6.05
CA ALA A 175 -6.99 -6.23 6.33
C ALA A 175 -7.30 -5.70 7.73
N GLY A 176 -7.87 -4.50 7.83
CA GLY A 176 -8.02 -3.80 9.11
C GLY A 176 -6.65 -3.50 9.70
N ARG A 177 -6.35 -4.03 10.90
CA ARG A 177 -5.02 -3.96 11.52
C ARG A 177 -4.12 -5.15 11.19
N LEU A 178 -4.69 -6.21 10.64
CA LEU A 178 -3.98 -7.41 10.24
C LEU A 178 -3.27 -7.18 8.91
N TRP A 179 -2.18 -7.90 8.68
CA TRP A 179 -1.40 -7.77 7.46
C TRP A 179 -0.56 -9.01 7.19
N ALA A 180 -0.21 -9.20 5.93
CA ALA A 180 0.79 -10.14 5.46
C ALA A 180 1.76 -9.43 4.52
N ALA A 181 3.01 -9.90 4.47
CA ALA A 181 4.03 -9.33 3.63
C ALA A 181 4.88 -10.39 2.93
N GLN A 182 5.23 -10.10 1.67
CA GLN A 182 6.06 -10.95 0.82
C GLN A 182 7.35 -10.19 0.45
N ARG A 183 8.50 -10.81 0.67
CA ARG A 183 9.81 -10.26 0.30
C ARG A 183 10.18 -10.66 -1.12
N ILE A 184 10.66 -9.71 -1.92
CA ILE A 184 11.11 -9.89 -3.29
C ILE A 184 12.59 -9.50 -3.37
N ARG A 185 13.47 -10.50 -3.56
CA ARG A 185 14.93 -10.31 -3.63
C ARG A 185 15.49 -10.30 -5.05
N GLU A 186 14.73 -10.83 -5.98
CA GLU A 186 15.06 -10.91 -7.40
C GLU A 186 13.77 -11.10 -8.19
N GLY A 187 13.81 -10.84 -9.49
CA GLY A 187 12.62 -10.99 -10.33
C GLY A 187 11.78 -9.72 -10.39
N ALA A 188 10.62 -9.83 -11.02
CA ALA A 188 9.65 -8.75 -11.09
C ALA A 188 8.36 -9.13 -10.36
N ARG A 189 7.70 -8.14 -9.78
CA ARG A 189 6.43 -8.27 -9.06
C ARG A 189 5.55 -7.06 -9.35
N ASN A 190 4.31 -7.28 -9.76
CA ASN A 190 3.29 -6.24 -9.87
C ASN A 190 2.23 -6.40 -8.78
N ILE A 191 1.53 -5.33 -8.44
CA ILE A 191 0.31 -5.35 -7.63
C ILE A 191 -0.76 -4.46 -8.30
N SER A 192 -2.02 -4.72 -7.94
CA SER A 192 -3.20 -4.02 -8.42
C SER A 192 -4.19 -3.85 -7.26
N ASN A 193 -5.38 -3.31 -7.49
CA ASN A 193 -6.45 -3.17 -6.49
C ASN A 193 -7.08 -4.50 -6.00
N GLN A 194 -6.26 -5.45 -5.56
CA GLN A 194 -6.65 -6.72 -4.96
C GLN A 194 -5.55 -7.29 -4.08
N LEU A 195 -5.93 -8.22 -3.20
CA LEU A 195 -4.95 -9.05 -2.50
C LEU A 195 -4.30 -10.03 -3.47
N SER A 196 -3.02 -10.29 -3.28
CA SER A 196 -2.18 -11.07 -4.17
C SER A 196 -1.11 -11.90 -3.46
N ILE A 197 -0.88 -11.68 -2.16
CA ILE A 197 0.01 -12.54 -1.37
C ILE A 197 -0.69 -13.88 -1.15
N GLY A 198 -0.16 -14.93 -1.77
CA GLY A 198 -0.66 -16.29 -1.61
C GLY A 198 -0.06 -16.97 -0.37
N THR A 199 0.53 -18.14 -0.56
CA THR A 199 1.19 -18.93 0.50
C THR A 199 2.64 -18.51 0.79
N ASP A 200 3.26 -17.75 -0.10
CA ASP A 200 4.62 -17.21 0.07
C ASP A 200 4.59 -15.94 0.94
N ILE A 201 4.55 -16.16 2.25
CA ILE A 201 4.50 -15.11 3.27
C ILE A 201 5.86 -15.05 3.98
N SER A 202 6.50 -13.90 3.89
CA SER A 202 7.80 -13.64 4.52
C SER A 202 7.66 -13.05 5.93
N ALA A 203 6.59 -12.30 6.19
CA ALA A 203 6.23 -11.77 7.50
C ALA A 203 4.71 -11.58 7.60
N GLU A 204 4.15 -11.67 8.79
CA GLU A 204 2.70 -11.52 9.01
C GLU A 204 2.41 -10.96 10.42
N HIS A 205 1.23 -10.38 10.58
CA HIS A 205 0.71 -10.02 11.89
C HIS A 205 0.55 -11.27 12.77
N SER A 206 0.97 -11.19 14.04
CA SER A 206 1.00 -12.33 14.97
C SER A 206 -0.36 -13.02 15.16
N GLU A 207 -1.44 -12.24 15.13
CA GLU A 207 -2.81 -12.75 15.28
C GLU A 207 -3.48 -13.15 13.95
N LEU A 208 -2.83 -12.96 12.79
CA LEU A 208 -3.45 -13.10 11.47
C LEU A 208 -4.17 -14.45 11.28
N ARG A 209 -3.47 -15.55 11.58
CA ARG A 209 -3.99 -16.92 11.38
C ARG A 209 -5.01 -17.30 12.43
N THR A 210 -4.76 -16.96 13.69
CA THR A 210 -5.68 -17.21 14.80
C THR A 210 -7.01 -16.50 14.57
N HIS A 211 -6.97 -15.26 14.08
CA HIS A 211 -8.15 -14.51 13.68
C HIS A 211 -8.91 -15.20 12.54
N ALA A 212 -8.20 -15.60 11.47
CA ALA A 212 -8.83 -16.31 10.36
C ALA A 212 -9.49 -17.64 10.77
N LEU A 213 -8.89 -18.38 11.71
CA LEU A 213 -9.47 -19.58 12.32
C LEU A 213 -10.74 -19.25 13.11
N ALA A 214 -10.67 -18.24 13.98
CA ALA A 214 -11.80 -17.82 14.81
C ALA A 214 -13.00 -17.33 13.98
N GLN A 215 -12.75 -16.68 12.84
CA GLN A 215 -13.79 -16.26 11.90
C GLN A 215 -14.28 -17.39 10.99
N GLY A 216 -13.68 -18.58 11.04
CA GLY A 216 -14.00 -19.70 10.16
C GLY A 216 -13.62 -19.47 8.68
N TRP A 217 -12.71 -18.53 8.40
CA TRP A 217 -12.27 -18.21 7.04
C TRP A 217 -11.20 -19.17 6.53
N TRP A 218 -10.47 -19.80 7.45
CA TRP A 218 -9.49 -20.83 7.16
C TRP A 218 -9.64 -21.96 8.17
N GLY A 219 -9.59 -23.21 7.69
CA GLY A 219 -9.81 -24.39 8.53
C GLY A 219 -8.55 -24.97 9.20
N GLY A 220 -7.38 -24.35 9.01
CA GLY A 220 -6.12 -24.80 9.63
C GLY A 220 -5.44 -26.01 8.97
N GLN A 221 -6.13 -26.71 8.06
CA GLN A 221 -5.65 -27.97 7.48
C GLN A 221 -4.86 -27.77 6.17
N SER A 222 -5.20 -26.75 5.38
CA SER A 222 -4.49 -26.40 4.15
C SER A 222 -3.37 -25.41 4.44
N ALA A 223 -2.44 -25.23 3.49
CA ALA A 223 -1.55 -24.07 3.52
C ALA A 223 -2.38 -22.77 3.66
N PHE A 224 -1.86 -21.82 4.43
CA PHE A 224 -2.50 -20.53 4.62
C PHE A 224 -2.16 -19.64 3.43
N ASP A 225 -3.18 -19.25 2.66
CA ASP A 225 -3.08 -18.36 1.51
C ASP A 225 -3.80 -17.04 1.86
N PHE A 226 -3.05 -15.96 2.04
CA PHE A 226 -3.61 -14.71 2.58
C PHE A 226 -4.67 -14.12 1.65
N ALA A 227 -4.37 -14.03 0.35
CA ALA A 227 -5.28 -13.51 -0.66
C ALA A 227 -6.57 -14.33 -0.73
N GLN A 228 -6.50 -15.66 -0.72
CA GLN A 228 -7.67 -16.53 -0.73
C GLN A 228 -8.50 -16.39 0.55
N VAL A 229 -7.85 -16.34 1.71
CA VAL A 229 -8.53 -16.32 3.01
C VAL A 229 -9.21 -14.97 3.26
N PHE A 230 -8.59 -13.84 2.92
CA PHE A 230 -9.07 -12.50 3.26
C PHE A 230 -9.81 -11.77 2.12
N SER A 231 -9.78 -12.27 0.89
CA SER A 231 -10.53 -11.64 -0.21
C SER A 231 -12.04 -11.80 -0.05
N LEU A 232 -12.80 -10.78 -0.47
CA LEU A 232 -14.26 -10.87 -0.55
C LEU A 232 -14.69 -11.89 -1.61
N THR A 233 -15.74 -12.67 -1.28
CA THR A 233 -16.37 -13.59 -2.23
C THR A 233 -17.05 -12.84 -3.38
N GLN A 234 -17.71 -11.71 -3.06
CA GLN A 234 -18.29 -10.79 -4.03
C GLN A 234 -17.50 -9.50 -4.02
N GLN A 235 -16.67 -9.30 -5.04
CA GLN A 235 -15.81 -8.14 -5.11
C GLN A 235 -16.53 -6.97 -5.82
N PRO A 236 -16.26 -5.71 -5.43
CA PRO A 236 -16.67 -4.55 -6.20
C PRO A 236 -16.19 -4.65 -7.66
N VAL A 237 -16.98 -4.12 -8.61
CA VAL A 237 -16.68 -4.16 -10.06
C VAL A 237 -15.26 -3.66 -10.38
N ARG A 238 -14.77 -2.65 -9.64
CA ARG A 238 -13.41 -2.12 -9.78
C ARG A 238 -12.32 -3.14 -9.49
N MET A 239 -12.51 -4.02 -8.50
CA MET A 239 -11.57 -5.10 -8.17
C MET A 239 -11.59 -6.21 -9.23
N GLU A 240 -12.75 -6.49 -9.84
CA GLU A 240 -12.81 -7.48 -10.92
C GLU A 240 -11.98 -7.04 -12.13
N ALA A 241 -12.03 -5.75 -12.49
CA ALA A 241 -11.13 -5.20 -13.49
C ALA A 241 -9.64 -5.27 -13.07
N ALA A 242 -9.36 -5.20 -11.76
CA ALA A 242 -8.00 -5.29 -11.23
C ALA A 242 -7.39 -6.69 -11.38
N LYS A 243 -8.19 -7.75 -11.32
CA LYS A 243 -7.73 -9.12 -11.62
C LYS A 243 -7.16 -9.23 -13.03
N ALA A 244 -7.86 -8.68 -14.01
CA ALA A 244 -7.42 -8.70 -15.40
C ALA A 244 -6.12 -7.91 -15.58
N ARG A 245 -6.00 -6.72 -14.97
CA ARG A 245 -4.76 -5.91 -15.01
C ARG A 245 -3.60 -6.61 -14.32
N PHE A 246 -3.84 -7.18 -13.15
CA PHE A 246 -2.86 -7.94 -12.40
C PHE A 246 -2.31 -9.11 -13.21
N GLN A 247 -3.21 -9.91 -13.79
CA GLN A 247 -2.85 -11.08 -14.59
C GLN A 247 -2.08 -10.67 -15.86
N ALA A 248 -2.56 -9.66 -16.58
CA ALA A 248 -1.88 -9.14 -17.76
C ALA A 248 -0.47 -8.61 -17.43
N GLY A 249 -0.34 -7.85 -16.33
CA GLY A 249 0.97 -7.38 -15.84
C GLY A 249 1.89 -8.55 -15.49
N ARG A 250 1.38 -9.58 -14.82
CA ARG A 250 2.15 -10.77 -14.47
C ARG A 250 2.63 -11.53 -15.70
N GLU A 251 1.77 -11.73 -16.70
CA GLU A 251 2.11 -12.39 -17.96
C GLU A 251 3.19 -11.61 -18.73
N LEU A 252 3.05 -10.29 -18.82
CA LEU A 252 4.05 -9.43 -19.47
C LEU A 252 5.42 -9.50 -18.77
N LEU A 253 5.44 -9.49 -17.43
CA LEU A 253 6.67 -9.58 -16.65
C LEU A 253 7.31 -10.99 -16.72
N GLN A 254 6.53 -12.03 -16.99
CA GLN A 254 7.04 -13.40 -17.18
C GLN A 254 7.59 -13.65 -18.58
N GLN A 255 7.07 -12.97 -19.60
CA GLN A 255 7.56 -13.08 -20.99
C GLN A 255 8.97 -12.50 -21.20
N GLN A 256 9.48 -11.73 -20.24
CA GLN A 256 10.79 -11.06 -20.30
C GLN A 256 11.88 -11.79 -19.48
N ARG A 257 11.62 -13.03 -19.05
CA ARG A 257 12.60 -13.89 -18.35
C ARG A 257 13.40 -14.76 -19.30
#